data_AF-A0A916Y6D5-F1
#
_entry.id   AF-A0A916Y6D5-F1
#
_cell.length_a   1.000
_cell.length_b   1.000
_cell.length_c   1.000
_cell.angle_alpha   90.00
_cell.angle_beta   90.00
_cell.angle_gamma   90.00
#
_symmetry.space_group_name_H-M   'P 1'
#
loop_
_entity.id
_entity.type
_entity.pdbx_description
1 polymer ?
#
loop_
_entity_poly.entity_id
_entity_poly.type
_entity_poly.pdbx_seq_one_letter_code
_entity_poly.pdbx_strand_id
1 'polypeptide(L)'
;MCSEPQTPRDAAYATAIVANMKPVRAIFALALGTVALAGCSPSPEDAFIQSIKDDTPQVFDRGSETEAIELGRALCTNMDDGSSAHDAAGMLEGLGWSIAEAGTVVIAAVDNFCPEHEDLVR
;
A
#
# COMPACT_ATOMS: atom_id res chain seq x y z
N MET A 1 11.00 9.44 -18.64
CA MET A 1 12.25 10.22 -18.47
C MET A 1 12.39 10.47 -16.99
N CYS A 2 13.22 9.69 -16.29
CA CYS A 2 13.43 9.86 -14.85
C CYS A 2 14.65 10.76 -14.65
N SER A 3 14.44 11.92 -14.04
CA SER A 3 15.47 12.95 -13.84
C SER A 3 16.48 12.52 -12.79
N GLU A 4 17.76 12.77 -13.08
CA GLU A 4 18.92 12.55 -12.22
C GLU A 4 18.82 13.28 -10.86
N PRO A 5 19.46 12.74 -9.80
CA PRO A 5 19.40 13.34 -8.46
C PRO A 5 20.46 14.43 -8.28
N GLN A 6 20.04 15.64 -7.86
CA GLN A 6 20.94 16.70 -7.42
C GLN A 6 21.12 16.72 -5.90
N THR A 7 22.24 16.13 -5.44
CA THR A 7 23.10 16.57 -4.31
C THR A 7 22.56 16.51 -2.85
N PRO A 8 23.44 16.54 -1.82
CA PRO A 8 23.36 15.67 -0.65
C PRO A 8 23.16 16.48 0.64
N ARG A 9 21.96 16.56 1.19
CA ARG A 9 21.74 17.29 2.46
C ARG A 9 20.98 16.55 3.55
N ASP A 10 20.39 15.40 3.27
CA ASP A 10 19.48 14.76 4.23
C ASP A 10 20.11 13.56 4.98
N ALA A 11 21.44 13.54 5.10
CA ALA A 11 22.18 12.49 5.78
C ALA A 11 22.04 12.47 7.32
N ALA A 12 21.17 13.30 7.91
CA ALA A 12 21.13 13.50 9.36
C ALA A 12 19.93 12.86 10.09
N TYR A 13 18.90 12.35 9.40
CA TYR A 13 17.63 11.98 10.06
C TYR A 13 17.37 10.48 10.29
N ALA A 14 18.21 9.57 9.79
CA ALA A 14 17.88 8.14 9.75
C ALA A 14 18.49 7.28 10.88
N THR A 15 18.74 7.83 12.08
CA THR A 15 19.41 7.07 13.17
C THR A 15 18.47 6.57 14.28
N ALA A 16 17.18 6.35 14.01
CA ALA A 16 16.26 6.08 15.12
C ALA A 16 15.06 5.15 14.88
N ILE A 17 15.07 4.18 13.95
CA ILE A 17 14.02 3.13 13.99
C ILE A 17 14.58 1.77 13.55
N VAL A 18 15.45 1.17 14.37
CA VAL A 18 15.69 -0.28 14.34
C VAL A 18 15.91 -0.77 15.77
N ALA A 19 14.84 -0.72 16.56
CA ALA A 19 14.79 -1.36 17.87
C ALA A 19 13.43 -2.05 18.06
N ASN A 20 13.33 -3.26 17.53
CA ASN A 20 12.58 -4.42 18.08
C ASN A 20 11.90 -5.28 17.01
N MET A 21 12.68 -6.07 16.27
CA MET A 21 12.22 -7.42 15.93
C MET A 21 13.36 -8.41 16.19
N LYS A 22 13.11 -9.31 17.15
CA LYS A 22 14.00 -10.42 17.48
C LYS A 22 13.85 -11.55 16.44
N PRO A 23 14.87 -12.40 16.28
CA PRO A 23 15.28 -12.91 14.98
C PRO A 23 14.79 -14.34 14.70
N VAL A 24 14.20 -14.58 13.53
CA VAL A 24 14.29 -15.90 12.91
C VAL A 24 15.63 -15.96 12.17
N ARG A 25 16.49 -16.84 12.68
CA ARG A 25 17.88 -17.03 12.28
C ARG A 25 18.03 -17.25 10.77
N ALA A 26 18.68 -16.31 10.09
CA ALA A 26 19.58 -16.62 8.99
C ALA A 26 20.86 -15.81 9.19
N ILE A 27 21.87 -16.48 9.73
CA ILE A 27 23.24 -15.99 9.85
C ILE A 27 23.81 -15.98 8.43
N PHE A 28 24.20 -14.81 7.91
CA PHE A 28 25.58 -14.56 7.45
C PHE A 28 25.71 -13.10 7.01
N ALA A 29 26.40 -12.32 7.83
CA ALA A 29 27.01 -11.08 7.40
C ALA A 29 28.18 -11.43 6.46
N LEU A 30 28.06 -11.02 5.20
CA LEU A 30 29.20 -10.71 4.35
C LEU A 30 28.97 -9.31 3.81
N ALA A 31 29.57 -8.35 4.52
CA ALA A 31 29.95 -7.09 3.95
C ALA A 31 30.80 -7.37 2.71
N LEU A 32 30.48 -6.71 1.59
CA LEU A 32 31.41 -6.11 0.61
C LEU A 32 30.61 -5.77 -0.65
N GLY A 33 30.42 -4.47 -0.88
CA GLY A 33 30.38 -3.92 -2.23
C GLY A 33 29.27 -4.44 -3.14
N THR A 34 28.02 -4.14 -2.81
CA THR A 34 27.01 -3.97 -3.85
C THR A 34 26.37 -2.64 -3.58
N VAL A 35 26.56 -1.69 -4.49
CA VAL A 35 25.56 -0.65 -4.72
C VAL A 35 24.22 -1.36 -4.73
N ALA A 36 23.48 -1.24 -3.64
CA ALA A 36 22.07 -1.50 -3.69
C ALA A 36 21.58 -0.44 -4.67
N LEU A 37 21.50 -0.83 -5.95
CA LEU A 37 20.42 -0.33 -6.78
C LEU A 37 19.23 -0.54 -5.89
N ALA A 38 18.76 0.54 -5.26
CA ALA A 38 17.48 0.58 -4.62
C ALA A 38 16.54 0.14 -5.73
N GLY A 39 16.23 -1.16 -5.76
CA GLY A 39 15.16 -1.66 -6.59
C GLY A 39 14.00 -0.80 -6.20
N CYS A 40 13.44 -0.08 -7.17
CA CYS A 40 12.21 0.66 -6.97
C CYS A 40 11.15 -0.37 -6.58
N SER A 41 11.08 -0.71 -5.30
CA SER A 41 9.87 -1.29 -4.76
C SER A 41 8.87 -0.15 -4.88
N PRO A 42 7.79 -0.31 -5.66
CA PRO A 42 6.77 0.72 -5.74
C PRO A 42 6.31 1.06 -4.32
N SER A 43 6.03 2.34 -4.09
CA SER A 43 5.41 2.74 -2.83
C SER A 43 4.09 1.96 -2.68
N PRO A 44 3.62 1.65 -1.47
CA PRO A 44 2.34 0.98 -1.29
C PRO A 44 1.18 1.72 -1.98
N GLU A 45 1.27 3.05 -2.06
CA GLU A 45 0.35 3.89 -2.84
C GLU A 45 0.43 3.61 -4.35
N ASP A 46 1.63 3.53 -4.91
CA ASP A 46 1.83 3.22 -6.33
C ASP A 46 1.34 1.79 -6.66
N ALA A 47 1.59 0.84 -5.76
CA ALA A 47 1.16 -0.56 -5.92
C ALA A 47 -0.37 -0.70 -5.82
N PHE A 48 -1.01 0.01 -4.88
CA PHE A 48 -2.45 0.11 -4.77
C PHE A 48 -3.08 0.68 -6.05
N ILE A 49 -2.56 1.82 -6.54
CA ILE A 49 -3.07 2.44 -7.76
C ILE A 49 -2.87 1.53 -8.98
N GLN A 50 -1.73 0.84 -9.07
CA GLN A 50 -1.49 -0.13 -10.15
C GLN A 50 -2.49 -1.29 -10.09
N SER A 51 -2.74 -1.87 -8.92
CA SER A 51 -3.73 -2.95 -8.77
C SER A 51 -5.12 -2.53 -9.24
N ILE A 52 -5.57 -1.33 -8.87
CA ILE A 52 -6.87 -0.82 -9.33
C ILE A 52 -6.86 -0.56 -10.84
N LYS A 53 -5.77 -0.04 -11.41
CA LYS A 53 -5.67 0.21 -12.86
C LYS A 53 -5.70 -1.08 -13.68
N ASP A 54 -5.09 -2.15 -13.18
CA ASP A 54 -5.04 -3.44 -13.87
C ASP A 54 -6.41 -4.14 -13.83
N ASP A 55 -7.07 -4.15 -12.66
CA ASP A 55 -8.30 -4.92 -12.47
C ASP A 55 -9.59 -4.11 -12.68
N THR A 56 -9.59 -2.82 -12.36
CA THR A 56 -10.81 -1.99 -12.39
C THR A 56 -10.54 -0.49 -12.65
N PRO A 57 -9.96 -0.14 -13.82
CA PRO A 57 -9.50 1.21 -14.12
C PRO A 57 -10.62 2.28 -14.08
N GLN A 58 -11.87 1.89 -14.32
CA GLN A 58 -13.04 2.78 -14.28
C GLN A 58 -13.35 3.36 -12.88
N VAL A 59 -12.70 2.87 -11.83
CA VAL A 59 -12.72 3.50 -10.49
C VAL A 59 -12.23 4.95 -10.58
N PHE A 60 -11.22 5.22 -11.41
CA PHE A 60 -10.65 6.56 -11.60
C PHE A 60 -11.48 7.48 -12.50
N ASP A 61 -12.55 6.99 -13.13
CA ASP A 61 -13.49 7.86 -13.85
C ASP A 61 -14.34 8.70 -12.88
N ARG A 62 -14.36 8.31 -11.59
CA ARG A 62 -15.17 8.93 -10.54
C ARG A 62 -14.38 9.90 -9.64
N GLY A 63 -13.05 9.90 -9.73
CA GLY A 63 -12.20 10.69 -8.84
C GLY A 63 -10.70 10.60 -9.20
N SER A 64 -9.87 11.26 -8.40
CA SER A 64 -8.42 11.28 -8.57
C SER A 64 -7.74 10.08 -7.91
N GLU A 65 -6.49 9.81 -8.32
CA GLU A 65 -5.63 8.81 -7.66
C GLU A 65 -5.42 9.13 -6.17
N THR A 66 -5.31 10.41 -5.83
CA THR A 66 -5.20 10.86 -4.44
C THR A 66 -6.43 10.49 -3.63
N GLU A 67 -7.64 10.73 -4.15
CA GLU A 67 -8.89 10.36 -3.48
C GLU A 67 -9.01 8.84 -3.30
N ALA A 68 -8.56 8.05 -4.29
CA ALA A 68 -8.54 6.61 -4.16
C ALA A 68 -7.58 6.14 -3.06
N ILE A 69 -6.39 6.76 -2.93
CA ILE A 69 -5.42 6.45 -1.88
C ILE A 69 -5.99 6.79 -0.50
N GLU A 70 -6.60 7.97 -0.35
CA GLU A 70 -7.24 8.39 0.90
C GLU A 70 -8.37 7.43 1.29
N LEU A 71 -9.18 7.02 0.31
CA LEU A 71 -10.23 6.03 0.49
C LEU A 71 -9.65 4.68 0.93
N GLY A 72 -8.62 4.17 0.26
CA GLY A 72 -7.95 2.92 0.63
C GLY A 72 -7.41 2.93 2.07
N ARG A 73 -6.80 4.05 2.49
CA ARG A 73 -6.37 4.24 3.88
C ARG A 73 -7.54 4.27 4.86
N ALA A 74 -8.62 4.95 4.51
CA ALA A 74 -9.81 5.02 5.35
C ALA A 74 -10.50 3.65 5.50
N LEU A 75 -10.49 2.81 4.47
CA LEU A 75 -10.97 1.43 4.55
C LEU A 75 -10.18 0.63 5.58
N CYS A 76 -8.85 0.75 5.57
CA CYS A 76 -8.00 0.11 6.59
C CYS A 76 -8.29 0.62 8.00
N THR A 77 -8.45 1.94 8.21
CA THR A 77 -8.84 2.48 9.52
C THR A 77 -10.18 1.90 10.00
N ASN A 78 -11.16 1.74 9.10
CA ASN A 78 -12.45 1.13 9.48
C ASN A 78 -12.29 -0.35 9.87
N MET A 79 -11.39 -1.10 9.24
CA MET A 79 -11.11 -2.49 9.61
C MET A 79 -10.37 -2.60 10.94
N ASP A 80 -9.45 -1.68 11.22
CA ASP A 80 -8.81 -1.55 12.54
C ASP A 80 -9.84 -1.27 13.65
N ASP A 81 -10.89 -0.51 13.34
CA ASP A 81 -12.03 -0.25 14.24
C ASP A 81 -13.03 -1.43 14.33
N GLY A 82 -12.78 -2.52 13.60
CA GLY A 82 -13.54 -3.77 13.66
C GLY A 82 -14.59 -3.95 12.56
N SER A 83 -14.58 -3.12 11.51
CA SER A 83 -15.45 -3.31 10.35
C SER A 83 -15.01 -4.50 9.50
N SER A 84 -15.96 -5.23 8.93
CA SER A 84 -15.61 -6.30 7.99
C SER A 84 -15.33 -5.77 6.59
N ALA A 85 -14.60 -6.56 5.79
CA ALA A 85 -14.43 -6.29 4.36
C ALA A 85 -15.77 -6.19 3.60
N HIS A 86 -16.80 -6.91 4.07
CA HIS A 86 -18.13 -6.82 3.49
C HIS A 86 -18.81 -5.47 3.79
N ASP A 87 -18.67 -4.96 5.02
CA ASP A 87 -19.20 -3.64 5.37
C ASP A 87 -18.47 -2.54 4.59
N ALA A 88 -17.14 -2.67 4.44
CA ALA A 88 -16.30 -1.82 3.62
C ALA A 88 -16.76 -1.78 2.15
N ALA A 89 -17.00 -2.96 1.55
CA ALA A 89 -17.52 -3.05 0.18
C ALA A 89 -18.93 -2.43 0.07
N GLY A 90 -19.81 -2.71 1.05
CA GLY A 90 -21.17 -2.15 1.10
C GLY A 90 -21.19 -0.62 1.21
N MET A 91 -20.21 -0.02 1.89
CA MET A 91 -20.04 1.44 1.92
C MET A 91 -19.74 1.99 0.52
N LEU A 92 -18.84 1.34 -0.23
CA LEU A 92 -18.52 1.75 -1.61
C LEU A 92 -19.71 1.56 -2.55
N GLU A 93 -20.48 0.49 -2.39
CA GLU A 93 -21.73 0.28 -3.12
C GLU A 93 -22.75 1.41 -2.85
N GLY A 94 -22.84 1.87 -1.60
CA GLY A 94 -23.65 3.03 -1.21
C GLY A 94 -23.23 4.33 -1.91
N LEU A 95 -21.97 4.43 -2.36
CA LEU A 95 -21.44 5.53 -3.17
C LEU A 95 -21.68 5.33 -4.68
N GLY A 96 -22.40 4.29 -5.09
CA GLY A 96 -22.74 4.00 -6.48
C GLY A 96 -21.68 3.19 -7.23
N TRP A 97 -20.78 2.52 -6.50
CA TRP A 97 -19.82 1.59 -7.08
C TRP A 97 -20.50 0.23 -7.29
N SER A 98 -20.09 -0.49 -8.33
CA SER A 98 -20.50 -1.88 -8.47
C SER A 98 -19.82 -2.74 -7.41
N ILE A 99 -20.45 -3.86 -7.05
CA ILE A 99 -19.88 -4.86 -6.12
C ILE A 99 -18.47 -5.29 -6.56
N ALA A 100 -18.25 -5.44 -7.87
CA ALA A 100 -16.95 -5.82 -8.41
C ALA A 100 -15.90 -4.72 -8.18
N GLU A 101 -16.24 -3.45 -8.45
CA GLU A 101 -15.34 -2.31 -8.19
C GLU A 101 -15.03 -2.15 -6.71
N ALA A 102 -16.06 -2.24 -5.86
CA ALA A 102 -15.94 -2.16 -4.43
C ALA A 102 -15.03 -3.26 -3.88
N GLY A 103 -15.24 -4.50 -4.31
CA GLY A 103 -14.44 -5.65 -3.90
C GLY A 103 -12.98 -5.50 -4.28
N THR A 104 -12.67 -5.12 -5.53
CA THR A 104 -11.29 -4.91 -5.98
C THR A 104 -10.58 -3.86 -5.13
N VAL A 105 -11.24 -2.73 -4.85
CA VAL A 105 -10.59 -1.65 -4.08
C VAL A 105 -10.38 -2.03 -2.62
N VAL A 106 -11.31 -2.78 -2.01
CA VAL A 106 -11.13 -3.31 -0.65
C VAL A 106 -9.96 -4.29 -0.60
N ILE A 107 -9.87 -5.23 -1.55
CA ILE A 107 -8.77 -6.19 -1.64
C ILE A 107 -7.44 -5.47 -1.85
N ALA A 108 -7.37 -4.54 -2.81
CA ALA A 108 -6.16 -3.78 -3.08
C ALA A 108 -5.73 -2.92 -1.87
N ALA A 109 -6.68 -2.35 -1.13
CA ALA A 109 -6.39 -1.57 0.07
C ALA A 109 -5.78 -2.45 1.16
N VAL A 110 -6.35 -3.64 1.39
CA VAL A 110 -5.84 -4.61 2.37
C VAL A 110 -4.45 -5.09 1.98
N ASP A 111 -4.23 -5.51 0.74
CA ASP A 111 -2.94 -6.02 0.26
C ASP A 111 -1.79 -5.01 0.37
N ASN A 112 -2.10 -3.69 0.29
CA ASN A 112 -1.08 -2.65 0.19
C ASN A 112 -0.97 -1.74 1.42
N PHE A 113 -2.06 -1.52 2.17
CA PHE A 113 -2.09 -0.58 3.29
C PHE A 113 -2.28 -1.23 4.65
N CYS A 114 -2.98 -2.37 4.72
CA CYS A 114 -3.22 -3.09 5.98
C CYS A 114 -3.18 -4.62 5.79
N PRO A 115 -2.01 -5.18 5.43
CA PRO A 115 -1.86 -6.60 5.13
C PRO A 115 -2.15 -7.52 6.34
N GLU A 116 -2.18 -6.98 7.56
CA GLU A 116 -2.66 -7.66 8.75
C GLU A 116 -4.11 -8.16 8.64
N HIS A 117 -4.91 -7.59 7.73
CA HIS A 117 -6.31 -7.94 7.48
C HIS A 117 -6.53 -8.78 6.20
N GLU A 118 -5.46 -9.32 5.60
CA GLU A 118 -5.55 -10.16 4.38
C GLU A 118 -6.51 -11.36 4.53
N ASP A 119 -6.71 -11.86 5.75
CA ASP A 119 -7.62 -12.95 6.05
C ASP A 119 -9.11 -12.55 5.99
N LEU A 120 -9.42 -11.25 6.04
CA LEU A 120 -10.79 -10.73 5.95
C LEU A 120 -11.30 -10.64 4.50
N VAL A 121 -10.40 -10.67 3.52
CA VAL A 121 -10.70 -10.46 2.09
C VAL A 121 -10.50 -11.70 1.22
N ARG A 122 -10.16 -12.86 1.80
CA ARG A 122 -9.81 -14.11 1.11
C ARG A 122 -10.85 -15.21 1.30
#